data_AF-A0A8S3GZ84-F1
#
_entry.id   AF-A0A8S3GZ84-F1
#
_cell.length_a   1.000
_cell.length_b   1.000
_cell.length_c   1.000
_cell.angle_alpha   90.00
_cell.angle_beta   90.00
_cell.angle_gamma   90.00
#
_symmetry.space_group_name_H-M   'P 1'
#
loop_
_entity.id
_entity.type
_entity.pdbx_description
1 polymer ?
#
loop_
_entity_poly.entity_id
_entity_poly.type
_entity_poly.pdbx_seq_one_letter_code
_entity_poly.pdbx_strand_id
1 'polypeptide(L)'
;SNHSTLNGSTHAKILSNDEYQSIPKQCTRKMSGLSIASNGFRSPNMTTPKELCDLLSGSRVINKILIANNGIAAVKCMRSIRRWSYEMYRDEHAIKFVAMVTPEDMKANAEYIRYADHYVNVQGGPSHMNYSNCELILDIAKRFSVEAVWAGWGHASENPKLPELLHRHGIIFIGPPEQAMWALGDKIASTIIAQSAEVPTFPWSGSHLKLEWDGDNNENIRVPMDIYEKACIKDATKGVEVR
;
A
#
# COMPACT_ATOMS: atom_id res chain seq x y z
N SER A 1 46.15 -39.63 -29.10
CA SER A 1 44.84 -39.51 -29.78
C SER A 1 43.73 -39.60 -28.76
N ASN A 2 43.20 -38.42 -28.41
CA ASN A 2 41.85 -38.11 -27.88
C ASN A 2 41.29 -38.91 -26.70
N HIS A 3 41.30 -38.29 -25.51
CA HIS A 3 40.04 -37.93 -24.84
C HIS A 3 40.25 -36.74 -23.89
N SER A 4 39.51 -35.66 -24.16
CA SER A 4 39.50 -34.38 -23.47
C SER A 4 38.69 -34.42 -22.17
N THR A 5 39.21 -33.70 -21.18
CA THR A 5 38.75 -33.46 -19.82
C THR A 5 37.42 -32.70 -19.71
N LEU A 6 36.49 -33.22 -18.91
CA LEU A 6 35.33 -32.50 -18.38
C LEU A 6 35.70 -31.88 -17.02
N ASN A 7 35.93 -30.56 -17.03
CA ASN A 7 35.98 -29.72 -15.81
C ASN A 7 34.66 -28.95 -15.72
N GLY A 8 34.03 -28.95 -14.54
CA GLY A 8 32.89 -28.07 -14.24
C GLY A 8 32.16 -28.46 -12.96
N SER A 9 32.79 -28.34 -11.80
CA SER A 9 32.07 -28.36 -10.52
C SER A 9 31.54 -26.96 -10.20
N THR A 10 30.21 -26.82 -10.14
CA THR A 10 29.55 -25.58 -9.72
C THR A 10 29.28 -25.67 -8.22
N HIS A 11 30.29 -25.37 -7.41
CA HIS A 11 30.09 -25.06 -5.99
C HIS A 11 29.56 -23.62 -5.87
N ALA A 12 28.41 -23.44 -5.23
CA ALA A 12 27.95 -22.14 -4.78
C ALA A 12 28.96 -21.58 -3.76
N LYS A 13 29.74 -20.57 -4.16
CA LYS A 13 30.63 -19.83 -3.27
C LYS A 13 29.81 -18.88 -2.41
N ILE A 14 29.83 -19.08 -1.10
CA ILE A 14 29.37 -18.11 -0.11
C ILE A 14 30.47 -17.04 0.00
N LEU A 15 30.14 -15.79 -0.37
CA LEU A 15 31.07 -14.66 -0.31
C LEU A 15 31.41 -14.31 1.14
N SER A 16 32.67 -13.96 1.39
CA SER A 16 33.12 -13.47 2.71
C SER A 16 32.66 -12.03 2.95
N ASN A 17 32.52 -11.65 4.22
CA ASN A 17 31.98 -10.34 4.65
C ASN A 17 32.71 -9.12 4.06
N ASP A 18 33.97 -9.25 3.66
CA ASP A 18 34.76 -8.14 3.12
C ASP A 18 34.42 -7.83 1.65
N GLU A 19 33.93 -8.80 0.87
CA GLU A 19 33.50 -8.58 -0.53
C GLU A 19 32.11 -7.93 -0.63
N TYR A 20 31.30 -7.98 0.43
CA TYR A 20 30.00 -7.30 0.49
C TYR A 20 30.14 -5.77 0.63
N GLN A 21 31.27 -5.28 1.14
CA GLN A 21 31.47 -3.86 1.42
C GLN A 21 31.97 -3.05 0.21
N SER A 22 32.39 -3.69 -0.88
CA SER A 22 32.99 -3.04 -2.05
C SER A 22 32.02 -2.75 -3.21
N ILE A 23 30.74 -3.07 -3.08
CA ILE A 23 29.74 -2.80 -4.13
C ILE A 23 29.44 -1.28 -4.19
N PRO A 24 29.66 -0.60 -5.34
CA PRO A 24 29.40 0.82 -5.46
C PRO A 24 27.89 1.10 -5.37
N LYS A 25 27.47 1.76 -4.29
CA LYS A 25 26.10 2.27 -4.11
C LYS A 25 25.90 3.49 -5.02
N GLN A 26 25.29 3.30 -6.18
CA GLN A 26 24.92 4.42 -7.05
C GLN A 26 23.40 4.61 -7.08
N CYS A 27 23.02 5.89 -6.99
CA CYS A 27 21.67 6.46 -6.94
C CYS A 27 20.96 6.49 -5.58
N THR A 28 21.60 7.07 -4.56
CA THR A 28 20.85 7.78 -3.51
C THR A 28 20.63 9.22 -3.96
N ARG A 29 19.45 9.53 -4.53
CA ARG A 29 18.97 10.92 -4.54
C ARG A 29 18.92 11.37 -3.09
N LYS A 30 19.86 12.24 -2.69
CA LYS A 30 19.84 12.90 -1.38
C LYS A 30 18.50 13.62 -1.25
N MET A 31 17.61 13.12 -0.40
CA MET A 31 16.62 13.98 0.24
C MET A 31 17.39 14.90 1.18
N SER A 32 17.78 16.07 0.66
CA SER A 32 18.25 17.17 1.48
C SER A 32 17.07 17.67 2.31
N GLY A 33 17.03 17.26 3.57
CA GLY A 33 16.09 17.83 4.54
C GLY A 33 15.57 16.85 5.59
N LEU A 34 16.44 16.13 6.29
CA LEU A 34 16.31 15.90 7.74
C LEU A 34 17.62 15.26 8.22
N SER A 35 18.51 16.06 8.80
CA SER A 35 19.56 15.54 9.66
C SER A 35 18.85 14.99 10.90
N ILE A 36 18.65 13.68 10.94
CA ILE A 36 18.23 12.97 12.15
C ILE A 36 19.45 12.98 13.08
N ALA A 37 19.59 14.07 13.81
CA ALA A 37 20.59 14.19 14.85
C ALA A 37 20.33 13.11 15.92
N SER A 38 21.41 12.49 16.34
CA SER A 38 21.56 11.45 17.37
C SER A 38 21.20 11.89 18.80
N ASN A 39 20.29 12.86 18.94
CA ASN A 39 19.66 13.22 20.20
C ASN A 39 18.15 13.02 20.03
N GLY A 40 17.58 12.14 20.85
CA GLY A 40 16.19 11.73 20.77
C GLY A 40 15.24 12.90 20.50
N PHE A 41 14.26 12.65 19.63
CA PHE A 41 13.15 13.53 19.33
C PHE A 41 12.48 13.94 20.65
N ARG A 42 12.95 15.04 21.27
CA ARG A 42 12.19 15.72 22.31
C ARG A 42 10.99 16.26 21.57
N SER A 43 9.83 15.64 21.79
CA SER A 43 8.58 16.09 21.21
C SER A 43 8.50 17.60 21.45
N PRO A 44 8.38 18.45 20.42
CA PRO A 44 7.77 19.73 20.68
C PRO A 44 6.42 19.40 21.33
N ASN A 45 6.06 20.07 22.41
CA ASN A 45 4.73 19.96 22.98
C ASN A 45 3.74 20.56 21.96
N MET A 46 3.52 19.88 20.84
CA MET A 46 2.63 20.31 19.77
C MET A 46 1.23 20.01 20.25
N THR A 47 0.38 21.02 20.25
CA THR A 47 -0.92 20.91 20.92
C THR A 47 -1.98 20.37 19.97
N THR A 48 -1.76 20.49 18.65
CA THR A 48 -2.76 20.10 17.64
C THR A 48 -2.18 19.41 16.40
N PRO A 49 -2.95 18.54 15.73
CA PRO A 49 -2.57 17.94 14.45
C PRO A 49 -2.26 18.96 13.35
N LYS A 50 -2.88 20.15 13.41
CA LYS A 50 -2.64 21.24 12.45
C LYS A 50 -1.23 21.81 12.55
N GLU A 51 -0.77 22.10 13.77
CA GLU A 51 0.59 22.63 14.00
C GLU A 51 1.67 21.67 13.51
N LEU A 52 1.47 20.36 13.73
CA LEU A 52 2.38 19.33 13.23
C LEU A 52 2.37 19.29 11.70
N CYS A 53 1.19 19.38 11.09
CA CYS A 53 1.05 19.41 9.64
C CYS A 53 1.79 20.61 9.04
N ASP A 54 1.61 21.80 9.60
CA ASP A 54 2.27 23.02 9.14
C ASP A 54 3.81 22.94 9.31
N LEU A 55 4.28 22.41 10.45
CA LEU A 55 5.71 22.21 10.70
C LEU A 55 6.36 21.25 9.69
N LEU A 56 5.66 20.17 9.34
CA LEU A 56 6.13 19.16 8.41
C LEU A 56 5.85 19.52 6.94
N SER A 57 5.32 20.72 6.66
CA SER A 57 4.88 21.13 5.32
C SER A 57 3.86 20.17 4.70
N GLY A 58 3.00 19.60 5.54
CA GLY A 58 1.90 18.73 5.11
C GLY A 58 0.81 19.53 4.40
N SER A 59 0.20 18.91 3.39
CA SER A 59 -0.82 19.56 2.56
C SER A 59 -2.23 19.48 3.14
N ARG A 60 -2.50 18.48 4.00
CA ARG A 60 -3.85 18.21 4.52
C ARG A 60 -3.79 17.71 5.95
N VAL A 61 -4.61 18.31 6.81
CA VAL A 61 -4.78 17.90 8.21
C VAL A 61 -5.82 16.78 8.28
N ILE A 62 -5.51 15.70 8.99
CA ILE A 62 -6.42 14.56 9.22
C ILE A 62 -6.73 14.51 10.72
N ASN A 63 -7.98 14.78 11.08
CA ASN A 63 -8.43 14.73 12.47
C ASN A 63 -9.37 13.55 12.72
N LYS A 64 -10.06 13.05 11.68
CA LYS A 64 -11.05 11.99 11.77
C LYS A 64 -10.84 10.97 10.66
N ILE A 65 -10.73 9.70 11.05
CA ILE A 65 -10.47 8.58 10.16
C ILE A 65 -11.64 7.60 10.23
N LEU A 66 -12.18 7.21 9.07
CA LEU A 66 -13.09 6.07 8.94
C LEU A 66 -12.29 4.79 8.78
N ILE A 67 -12.58 3.80 9.62
CA ILE A 67 -12.04 2.46 9.53
C ILE A 67 -13.01 1.60 8.73
N ALA A 68 -12.66 1.32 7.47
CA ALA A 68 -13.39 0.46 6.55
C ALA A 68 -12.93 -1.01 6.66
N ASN A 69 -12.72 -1.47 7.89
CA ASN A 69 -12.26 -2.83 8.20
C ASN A 69 -12.74 -3.24 9.60
N ASN A 70 -12.64 -4.51 9.93
CA ASN A 70 -13.01 -5.07 11.22
C ASN A 70 -11.86 -5.90 11.85
N GLY A 71 -12.14 -6.54 12.98
CA GLY A 71 -11.22 -7.47 13.64
C GLY A 71 -9.87 -6.85 14.02
N ILE A 72 -8.81 -7.64 13.87
CA ILE A 72 -7.44 -7.28 14.28
C ILE A 72 -6.86 -6.11 13.47
N ALA A 73 -7.27 -5.94 12.22
CA ALA A 73 -6.82 -4.84 11.36
C ALA A 73 -7.24 -3.50 11.98
N ALA A 74 -8.53 -3.38 12.30
CA ALA A 74 -9.08 -2.20 12.94
C ALA A 74 -8.42 -1.91 14.30
N VAL A 75 -8.27 -2.93 15.16
CA VAL A 75 -7.62 -2.78 16.48
C VAL A 75 -6.18 -2.29 16.33
N LYS A 76 -5.39 -2.93 15.45
CA LYS A 76 -3.98 -2.58 15.27
C LYS A 76 -3.82 -1.16 14.76
N CYS A 77 -4.64 -0.74 13.80
CA CYS A 77 -4.64 0.62 13.28
C CYS A 77 -4.90 1.64 14.38
N MET A 78 -6.04 1.52 15.06
CA MET A 78 -6.44 2.46 16.13
C MET A 78 -5.42 2.51 17.26
N ARG A 79 -4.94 1.36 17.76
CA ARG A 79 -3.93 1.33 18.83
C ARG A 79 -2.61 1.98 18.41
N SER A 80 -2.18 1.77 17.16
CA SER A 80 -0.90 2.33 16.68
C SER A 80 -0.99 3.84 16.51
N ILE A 81 -2.08 4.33 15.92
CA ILE A 81 -2.27 5.77 15.73
C ILE A 81 -2.49 6.45 17.08
N ARG A 82 -3.30 5.89 18.00
CA ARG A 82 -3.47 6.47 19.35
C ARG A 82 -2.17 6.55 20.13
N ARG A 83 -1.34 5.50 20.06
CA ARG A 83 -0.02 5.51 20.70
C ARG A 83 0.86 6.63 20.14
N TRP A 84 0.93 6.74 18.81
CA TRP A 84 1.68 7.80 18.15
C TRP A 84 1.12 9.20 18.48
N SER A 85 -0.20 9.36 18.47
CA SER A 85 -0.88 10.60 18.87
C SER A 85 -0.56 10.99 20.31
N TYR A 86 -0.53 10.04 21.24
CA TYR A 86 -0.13 10.30 22.61
C TYR A 86 1.35 10.70 22.73
N GLU A 87 2.24 10.06 21.97
CA GLU A 87 3.67 10.39 21.93
C GLU A 87 3.93 11.79 21.34
N MET A 88 3.11 12.22 20.37
CA MET A 88 3.27 13.52 19.67
C MET A 88 2.50 14.67 20.34
N TYR A 89 1.23 14.46 20.67
CA TYR A 89 0.31 15.50 21.15
C TYR A 89 0.01 15.42 22.66
N ARG A 90 0.45 14.36 23.35
CA ARG A 90 0.03 14.02 24.73
C ARG A 90 -1.48 13.80 24.88
N ASP A 91 -2.18 13.63 23.77
CA ASP A 91 -3.60 13.32 23.68
C ASP A 91 -3.79 12.11 22.75
N GLU A 92 -4.29 11.01 23.31
CA GLU A 92 -4.58 9.80 22.54
C GLU A 92 -5.78 9.97 21.60
N HIS A 93 -6.63 10.95 21.86
CA HIS A 93 -7.85 11.24 21.13
C HIS A 93 -7.72 12.41 20.14
N ALA A 94 -6.49 12.90 19.91
CA ALA A 94 -6.21 13.94 18.93
C ALA A 94 -6.67 13.55 17.52
N ILE A 95 -6.65 12.25 17.20
CA ILE A 95 -7.24 11.66 15.98
C ILE A 95 -8.43 10.80 16.39
N LYS A 96 -9.59 11.11 15.84
CA LYS A 96 -10.86 10.44 16.09
C LYS A 96 -11.09 9.31 15.10
N PHE A 97 -11.65 8.21 15.58
CA PHE A 97 -11.97 7.05 14.75
C PHE A 97 -13.48 6.83 14.63
N VAL A 98 -13.94 6.63 13.40
CA VAL A 98 -15.27 6.13 13.09
C VAL A 98 -15.12 4.70 12.59
N ALA A 99 -15.75 3.73 13.25
CA ALA A 99 -15.71 2.33 12.82
C ALA A 99 -17.03 1.89 12.19
N MET A 100 -16.96 1.14 11.09
CA MET A 100 -18.12 0.41 10.56
C MET A 100 -18.31 -0.87 11.38
N VAL A 101 -19.54 -1.18 11.77
CA VAL A 101 -19.85 -2.33 12.63
C VAL A 101 -21.04 -3.11 12.08
N THR A 102 -20.84 -4.39 11.79
CA THR A 102 -21.94 -5.28 11.41
C THR A 102 -22.66 -5.85 12.65
N PRO A 103 -23.92 -6.30 12.52
CA PRO A 103 -24.63 -6.98 13.60
C PRO A 103 -23.88 -8.22 14.12
N GLU A 104 -23.16 -8.92 13.24
CA GLU A 104 -22.34 -10.07 13.60
C GLU A 104 -21.15 -9.67 14.48
N ASP A 105 -20.44 -8.60 14.12
CA ASP A 105 -19.32 -8.08 14.92
C ASP A 105 -19.80 -7.52 16.26
N MET A 106 -20.97 -6.89 16.28
CA MET A 106 -21.62 -6.41 17.50
C MET A 106 -22.00 -7.58 18.42
N LYS A 107 -22.58 -8.65 17.87
CA LYS A 107 -22.93 -9.86 18.63
C LYS A 107 -21.69 -10.59 19.16
N ALA A 108 -20.59 -10.57 18.40
CA ALA A 108 -19.31 -11.13 18.81
C ALA A 108 -18.55 -10.25 19.84
N ASN A 109 -19.08 -9.07 20.18
CA ASN A 109 -18.44 -8.09 21.06
C ASN A 109 -17.01 -7.76 20.61
N ALA A 110 -16.84 -7.50 19.31
CA ALA A 110 -15.54 -7.29 18.71
C ALA A 110 -14.79 -6.12 19.36
N GLU A 111 -13.53 -6.33 19.73
CA GLU A 111 -12.73 -5.36 20.51
C GLU A 111 -12.62 -3.99 19.84
N TYR A 112 -12.53 -3.95 18.51
CA TYR A 112 -12.37 -2.71 17.76
C TYR A 112 -13.53 -1.73 17.98
N ILE A 113 -14.73 -2.23 18.26
CA ILE A 113 -15.92 -1.40 18.56
C ILE A 113 -15.68 -0.55 19.81
N ARG A 114 -14.99 -1.11 20.81
CA ARG A 114 -14.67 -0.41 22.07
C ARG A 114 -13.52 0.58 21.92
N TYR A 115 -12.65 0.36 20.93
CA TYR A 115 -11.57 1.29 20.63
C TYR A 115 -12.04 2.47 19.79
N ALA A 116 -13.09 2.35 18.98
CA ALA A 116 -13.57 3.45 18.14
C ALA A 116 -14.21 4.57 18.98
N ASP A 117 -14.01 5.84 18.58
CA ASP A 117 -14.68 6.99 19.22
C ASP A 117 -16.17 7.04 18.83
N HIS A 118 -16.46 6.68 17.58
CA HIS A 118 -17.81 6.54 17.05
C HIS A 118 -17.92 5.25 16.24
N TYR A 119 -19.10 4.64 16.23
CA TYR A 119 -19.37 3.49 15.39
C TYR A 119 -20.66 3.69 14.59
N VAL A 120 -20.72 3.04 13.42
CA VAL A 120 -21.83 3.10 12.50
C VAL A 120 -22.30 1.69 12.23
N ASN A 121 -23.58 1.43 12.50
CA ASN A 121 -24.17 0.14 12.18
C ASN A 121 -24.34 0.02 10.66
N VAL A 122 -23.72 -1.01 10.09
CA VAL A 122 -23.82 -1.34 8.66
C VAL A 122 -24.58 -2.64 8.48
N GLN A 123 -24.97 -2.94 7.24
CA GLN A 123 -25.70 -4.16 6.94
C GLN A 123 -24.85 -5.41 7.25
N GLY A 124 -25.47 -6.41 7.87
CA GLY A 124 -24.83 -7.71 8.11
C GLY A 124 -24.68 -8.55 6.84
N GLY A 125 -24.25 -9.79 7.03
CA GLY A 125 -24.06 -10.73 5.93
C GLY A 125 -22.69 -10.60 5.23
N PRO A 126 -22.60 -11.04 3.96
CA PRO A 126 -21.33 -11.14 3.25
C PRO A 126 -20.59 -9.80 3.09
N SER A 127 -19.25 -9.85 2.98
CA SER A 127 -18.40 -8.65 2.96
C SER A 127 -18.71 -7.65 1.84
N HIS A 128 -19.21 -8.14 0.70
CA HIS A 128 -19.62 -7.29 -0.44
C HIS A 128 -20.78 -6.34 -0.12
N MET A 129 -21.55 -6.59 0.94
CA MET A 129 -22.64 -5.72 1.37
C MET A 129 -22.19 -4.65 2.38
N ASN A 130 -21.03 -4.83 3.02
CA ASN A 130 -20.54 -3.96 4.08
C ASN A 130 -19.12 -3.42 3.82
N TYR A 131 -18.08 -4.11 4.31
CA TYR A 131 -16.70 -3.66 4.31
C TYR A 131 -16.03 -3.64 2.92
N SER A 132 -16.57 -4.38 1.96
CA SER A 132 -16.10 -4.34 0.57
C SER A 132 -16.95 -3.43 -0.34
N ASN A 133 -18.04 -2.85 0.19
CA ASN A 133 -18.91 -1.97 -0.58
C ASN A 133 -18.36 -0.54 -0.61
N CYS A 134 -17.75 -0.17 -1.74
CA CYS A 134 -17.11 1.14 -1.91
C CYS A 134 -18.11 2.30 -1.84
N GLU A 135 -19.34 2.11 -2.32
CA GLU A 135 -20.38 3.15 -2.30
C GLU A 135 -20.88 3.40 -0.88
N LEU A 136 -21.09 2.33 -0.11
CA LEU A 136 -21.46 2.42 1.30
C LEU A 136 -20.37 3.11 2.12
N ILE A 137 -19.09 2.75 1.91
CA ILE A 137 -17.96 3.39 2.61
C ILE A 137 -17.92 4.88 2.29
N LEU A 138 -18.09 5.26 1.03
CA LEU A 138 -18.13 6.66 0.62
C LEU A 138 -19.30 7.42 1.27
N ASP A 139 -20.48 6.83 1.28
CA ASP A 139 -21.67 7.44 1.90
C ASP A 139 -21.48 7.66 3.41
N ILE A 140 -20.91 6.68 4.12
CA ILE A 140 -20.57 6.83 5.54
C ILE A 140 -19.50 7.90 5.73
N ALA A 141 -18.46 7.92 4.90
CA ALA A 141 -17.39 8.90 4.97
C ALA A 141 -17.93 10.34 4.82
N LYS A 142 -18.87 10.55 3.90
CA LYS A 142 -19.58 11.83 3.72
C LYS A 142 -20.44 12.19 4.92
N ARG A 143 -21.29 11.28 5.38
CA ARG A 143 -22.21 11.52 6.51
C ARG A 143 -21.48 11.93 7.79
N PHE A 144 -20.32 11.32 8.05
CA PHE A 144 -19.53 11.61 9.23
C PHE A 144 -18.48 12.71 9.02
N SER A 145 -18.39 13.26 7.80
CA SER A 145 -17.40 14.26 7.40
C SER A 145 -16.01 13.87 7.88
N VAL A 146 -15.55 12.69 7.44
CA VAL A 146 -14.21 12.19 7.74
C VAL A 146 -13.22 12.74 6.71
N GLU A 147 -12.02 13.11 7.14
CA GLU A 147 -10.99 13.59 6.19
C GLU A 147 -10.28 12.43 5.50
N ALA A 148 -10.23 11.26 6.14
CA ALA A 148 -9.54 10.10 5.61
C ALA A 148 -10.25 8.77 5.87
N VAL A 149 -9.98 7.78 5.01
CA VAL A 149 -10.45 6.40 5.13
C VAL A 149 -9.26 5.46 5.16
N TRP A 150 -9.26 4.52 6.10
CA TRP A 150 -8.29 3.44 6.19
C TRP A 150 -8.98 2.09 5.96
N ALA A 151 -8.53 1.36 4.94
CA ALA A 151 -9.06 0.03 4.61
C ALA A 151 -8.19 -1.13 5.14
N GLY A 152 -6.93 -0.88 5.50
CA GLY A 152 -6.04 -1.94 5.99
C GLY A 152 -5.76 -3.00 4.94
N TRP A 153 -6.04 -4.27 5.26
CA TRP A 153 -5.91 -5.41 4.35
C TRP A 153 -7.22 -6.20 4.25
N GLY A 154 -7.42 -6.89 3.13
CA GLY A 154 -8.69 -7.54 2.81
C GLY A 154 -9.81 -6.55 2.46
N HIS A 155 -11.02 -7.06 2.25
CA HIS A 155 -12.20 -6.27 1.86
C HIS A 155 -11.93 -5.34 0.66
N ALA A 156 -12.21 -4.04 0.78
CA ALA A 156 -11.97 -3.04 -0.26
C ALA A 156 -10.52 -2.49 -0.31
N SER A 157 -9.58 -3.01 0.48
CA SER A 157 -8.20 -2.49 0.52
C SER A 157 -7.44 -2.61 -0.80
N GLU A 158 -7.75 -3.62 -1.61
CA GLU A 158 -7.13 -3.86 -2.93
C GLU A 158 -8.03 -3.39 -4.08
N ASN A 159 -9.20 -2.81 -3.79
CA ASN A 159 -10.13 -2.36 -4.81
C ASN A 159 -9.80 -0.93 -5.25
N PRO A 160 -9.32 -0.69 -6.49
CA PRO A 160 -8.93 0.64 -6.95
C PRO A 160 -10.12 1.62 -7.06
N LYS A 161 -11.37 1.12 -7.09
CA LYS A 161 -12.56 1.97 -7.10
C LYS A 161 -12.73 2.77 -5.82
N LEU A 162 -12.23 2.26 -4.68
CA LEU A 162 -12.36 2.93 -3.39
C LEU A 162 -11.59 4.26 -3.37
N PRO A 163 -10.25 4.30 -3.58
CA PRO A 163 -9.53 5.57 -3.63
C PRO A 163 -10.04 6.50 -4.74
N GLU A 164 -10.43 5.96 -5.90
CA GLU A 164 -10.98 6.76 -6.99
C GLU A 164 -12.27 7.51 -6.58
N LEU A 165 -13.17 6.83 -5.88
CA LEU A 165 -14.41 7.43 -5.38
C LEU A 165 -14.15 8.44 -4.25
N LEU A 166 -13.22 8.14 -3.35
CA LEU A 166 -12.86 9.01 -2.24
C LEU A 166 -12.16 10.29 -2.73
N HIS A 167 -11.21 10.17 -3.66
CA HIS A 167 -10.47 11.27 -4.24
C HIS A 167 -11.40 12.26 -4.95
N ARG A 168 -12.38 11.76 -5.73
CA ARG A 168 -13.41 12.58 -6.37
C ARG A 168 -14.24 13.44 -5.40
N HIS A 169 -14.34 13.02 -4.14
CA HIS A 169 -15.05 13.75 -3.08
C HIS A 169 -14.12 14.46 -2.11
N GLY A 170 -12.82 14.54 -2.43
CA GLY A 170 -11.83 15.19 -1.59
C GLY A 170 -11.56 14.44 -0.28
N ILE A 171 -11.88 13.15 -0.16
CA ILE A 171 -11.56 12.34 1.02
C ILE A 171 -10.25 11.60 0.76
N ILE A 172 -9.35 11.58 1.74
CA ILE A 172 -8.03 10.94 1.62
C ILE A 172 -8.17 9.44 1.80
N PHE A 173 -7.57 8.65 0.90
CA PHE A 173 -7.36 7.24 1.15
C PHE A 173 -5.98 7.02 1.79
N ILE A 174 -5.93 6.38 2.96
CA ILE A 174 -4.67 6.04 3.64
C ILE A 174 -4.14 4.75 3.02
N GLY A 175 -3.52 4.89 1.85
CA GLY A 175 -3.00 3.80 1.04
C GLY A 175 -2.46 4.31 -0.30
N PRO A 176 -2.13 3.40 -1.23
CA PRO A 176 -1.74 3.80 -2.58
C PRO A 176 -2.89 4.47 -3.33
N PRO A 177 -2.61 5.42 -4.23
CA PRO A 177 -3.63 6.03 -5.08
C PRO A 177 -4.17 5.04 -6.12
N GLU A 178 -5.31 5.37 -6.71
CA GLU A 178 -6.02 4.53 -7.68
C GLU A 178 -5.16 4.12 -8.88
N GLN A 179 -4.30 5.01 -9.40
CA GLN A 179 -3.43 4.71 -10.54
C GLN A 179 -2.41 3.64 -10.18
N ALA A 180 -1.80 3.75 -8.99
CA ALA A 180 -0.82 2.78 -8.51
C ALA A 180 -1.47 1.41 -8.27
N MET A 181 -2.69 1.38 -7.71
CA MET A 181 -3.45 0.15 -7.51
C MET A 181 -3.83 -0.52 -8.84
N TRP A 182 -4.24 0.25 -9.84
CA TRP A 182 -4.52 -0.28 -11.18
C TRP A 182 -3.27 -0.83 -11.86
N ALA A 183 -2.13 -0.13 -11.74
CA ALA A 183 -0.88 -0.51 -12.38
C ALA A 183 -0.29 -1.79 -11.78
N LEU A 184 -0.35 -1.93 -10.45
CA LEU A 184 0.33 -2.99 -9.71
C LEU A 184 -0.60 -4.12 -9.24
N GLY A 185 -1.91 -3.98 -9.41
CA GLY A 185 -2.89 -4.97 -8.93
C GLY A 185 -2.89 -6.28 -9.74
N ASP A 186 -2.58 -6.22 -11.04
CA ASP A 186 -2.46 -7.41 -11.87
C ASP A 186 -1.01 -7.93 -11.88
N LYS A 187 -0.83 -9.23 -11.65
CA LYS A 187 0.47 -9.91 -11.72
C LYS A 187 1.14 -9.74 -13.08
N ILE A 188 0.40 -9.77 -14.18
CA ILE A 188 0.97 -9.63 -15.53
C ILE A 188 1.47 -8.19 -15.71
N ALA A 189 0.60 -7.20 -15.47
CA ALA A 189 0.93 -5.79 -15.63
C ALA A 189 2.06 -5.34 -14.69
N SER A 190 1.98 -5.72 -13.41
CA SER A 190 3.01 -5.40 -12.42
C SER A 190 4.37 -6.01 -12.77
N THR A 191 4.41 -7.23 -13.30
CA THR A 191 5.67 -7.88 -13.70
C THR A 191 6.31 -7.18 -14.90
N ILE A 192 5.51 -6.74 -15.88
CA ILE A 192 6.01 -5.94 -17.01
C ILE A 192 6.58 -4.60 -16.53
N ILE A 193 5.88 -3.92 -15.60
CA ILE A 193 6.37 -2.67 -15.00
C ILE A 193 7.67 -2.92 -14.23
N ALA A 194 7.76 -4.01 -13.46
CA ALA A 194 8.96 -4.38 -12.73
C ALA A 194 10.16 -4.62 -13.67
N GLN A 195 9.95 -5.34 -14.78
CA GLN A 195 10.99 -5.56 -15.80
C GLN A 195 11.44 -4.25 -16.47
N SER A 196 10.51 -3.32 -16.66
CA SER A 196 10.79 -1.98 -17.21
C SER A 196 11.63 -1.13 -16.25
N ALA A 197 11.43 -1.32 -14.94
CA ALA A 197 12.25 -0.72 -13.88
C ALA A 197 13.54 -1.50 -13.57
N GLU A 198 13.94 -2.44 -14.44
CA GLU A 198 15.15 -3.27 -14.30
C GLU A 198 15.17 -4.15 -13.04
N VAL A 199 13.99 -4.44 -12.47
CA VAL A 199 13.85 -5.36 -11.33
C VAL A 199 13.89 -6.81 -11.84
N PRO A 200 14.72 -7.69 -11.27
CA PRO A 200 14.75 -9.09 -11.67
C PRO A 200 13.44 -9.81 -11.32
N THR A 201 12.83 -10.44 -12.32
CA THR A 201 11.59 -11.23 -12.16
C THR A 201 11.86 -12.70 -12.46
N PHE A 202 11.08 -13.60 -11.88
CA PHE A 202 11.11 -15.02 -12.26
C PHE A 202 10.78 -15.20 -13.75
N PRO A 203 11.33 -16.23 -14.42
CA PRO A 203 10.94 -16.57 -15.79
C PRO A 203 9.44 -16.83 -15.90
N TRP A 204 8.79 -16.19 -16.87
CA TRP A 204 7.36 -16.34 -17.15
C TRP A 204 7.09 -16.06 -18.64
N SER A 205 5.84 -16.20 -19.08
CA SER A 205 5.46 -16.04 -20.49
C SER A 205 5.77 -14.68 -21.10
N GLY A 206 5.81 -13.62 -20.28
CA GLY A 206 6.18 -12.26 -20.68
C GLY A 206 7.61 -11.87 -20.34
N SER A 207 8.55 -12.82 -20.21
CA SER A 207 9.96 -12.49 -20.00
C SER A 207 10.49 -11.54 -21.08
N HIS A 208 11.26 -10.53 -20.66
CA HIS A 208 11.86 -9.50 -21.52
C HIS A 208 10.88 -8.48 -22.12
N LEU A 209 9.62 -8.47 -21.70
CA LEU A 209 8.70 -7.40 -22.06
C LEU A 209 9.01 -6.15 -21.26
N LYS A 210 9.42 -5.10 -21.96
CA LYS A 210 9.68 -3.78 -21.38
C LYS A 210 8.74 -2.75 -21.97
N LEU A 211 8.32 -1.81 -21.13
CA LEU A 211 7.64 -0.58 -21.53
C LEU A 211 8.70 0.46 -21.83
N GLU A 212 8.56 1.14 -22.96
CA GLU A 212 9.27 2.39 -23.19
C GLU A 212 8.56 3.47 -22.38
N TRP A 213 9.25 3.99 -21.36
CA TRP A 213 8.74 5.06 -20.52
C TRP A 213 9.47 6.36 -20.84
N ASP A 214 8.75 7.30 -21.43
CA ASP A 214 9.21 8.69 -21.56
C ASP A 214 8.93 9.37 -20.21
N GLY A 215 9.97 9.62 -19.43
CA GLY A 215 9.92 10.05 -18.03
C GLY A 215 9.27 11.41 -17.75
N ASP A 216 8.66 12.05 -18.74
CA ASP A 216 8.04 13.38 -18.65
C ASP A 216 6.56 13.36 -18.26
N ASN A 217 5.82 12.28 -18.57
CA ASN A 217 4.39 12.19 -18.22
C ASN A 217 4.20 11.31 -16.99
N ASN A 218 4.17 11.95 -15.84
CA ASN A 218 3.91 11.34 -14.51
C ASN A 218 2.46 10.85 -14.34
N GLU A 219 1.70 10.75 -15.43
CA GLU A 219 0.28 10.43 -15.45
C GLU A 219 0.06 9.09 -16.17
N ASN A 220 -0.25 8.06 -15.39
CA ASN A 220 -0.59 6.69 -15.79
C ASN A 220 0.55 5.81 -16.34
N ILE A 221 1.23 5.12 -15.43
CA ILE A 221 1.91 3.84 -15.74
C ILE A 221 0.81 2.79 -16.01
N ARG A 222 0.29 2.74 -17.22
CA ARG A 222 -0.62 1.68 -17.68
C ARG A 222 0.05 0.88 -18.79
N VAL A 223 0.02 -0.44 -18.65
CA VAL A 223 0.51 -1.35 -19.69
C VAL A 223 -0.46 -1.30 -20.88
N PRO A 224 0.00 -0.93 -22.09
CA PRO A 224 -0.83 -0.99 -23.29
C PRO A 224 -1.32 -2.42 -23.54
N MET A 225 -2.55 -2.56 -24.03
CA MET A 225 -3.16 -3.88 -24.24
C MET A 225 -2.33 -4.74 -25.21
N ASP A 226 -1.67 -4.12 -26.19
CA ASP A 226 -0.80 -4.80 -27.15
C ASP A 226 0.39 -5.52 -26.47
N ILE A 227 0.95 -4.92 -25.42
CA ILE A 227 2.07 -5.51 -24.65
C ILE A 227 1.52 -6.55 -23.69
N TYR A 228 0.37 -6.26 -23.07
CA TYR A 228 -0.33 -7.20 -22.20
C TYR A 228 -0.69 -8.50 -22.93
N GLU A 229 -1.21 -8.42 -24.14
CA GLU A 229 -1.59 -9.57 -24.95
C GLU A 229 -0.38 -10.42 -25.37
N LYS A 230 0.79 -9.82 -25.57
CA LYS A 230 2.04 -10.57 -25.85
C LYS A 230 2.46 -11.43 -24.67
N ALA A 231 2.10 -11.04 -23.45
CA ALA A 231 2.37 -11.81 -22.24
C ALA A 231 1.36 -12.96 -22.04
N CYS A 232 0.19 -12.87 -22.66
CA CYS A 232 -0.91 -13.84 -22.52
C CYS A 232 -0.80 -14.98 -23.55
N ILE A 233 -0.87 -16.21 -23.07
CA ILE A 233 -0.89 -17.40 -23.93
C ILE A 233 -2.35 -17.68 -24.34
N LYS A 234 -2.62 -17.66 -25.65
CA LYS A 234 -3.97 -17.88 -26.21
C LYS A 234 -4.26 -19.35 -26.55
N ASP A 235 -3.22 -20.19 -26.68
CA ASP A 235 -3.33 -21.60 -27.11
C ASP A 235 -2.63 -22.55 -26.14
N ALA A 236 -3.24 -23.69 -25.84
CA ALA A 236 -2.67 -24.70 -24.92
C ALA A 236 -1.33 -25.28 -25.41
N THR A 237 -1.14 -25.39 -26.73
CA THR A 237 0.11 -25.85 -27.35
C THR A 237 1.28 -24.91 -27.08
N LYS A 238 1.05 -23.59 -27.16
CA LYS A 238 2.06 -22.56 -26.82
C LYS A 238 2.41 -22.55 -25.33
N GLY A 239 1.51 -23.01 -24.46
CA GLY A 239 1.78 -23.10 -23.02
C GLY A 239 2.81 -24.18 -22.63
N VAL A 240 2.99 -25.20 -23.48
CA VAL A 240 3.96 -26.28 -23.23
C VAL A 240 5.38 -25.86 -23.65
N GLU A 241 5.50 -24.99 -24.65
CA GLU A 241 6.80 -24.49 -25.16
C GLU A 241 7.47 -23.47 -24.23
N VAL A 242 6.70 -22.82 -23.35
CA VAL A 242 7.17 -21.72 -22.48
C VAL A 242 7.57 -22.22 -21.07
N ARG A 243 7.67 -23.54 -20.88
CA ARG A 243 7.97 -24.18 -19.59
C ARG A 243 9.46 -24.32 -19.29
#